data_AF-A0A963MYF8-F1
#
_entry.id   AF-A0A963MYF8-F1
#
_cell.length_a   1.000
_cell.length_b   1.000
_cell.length_c   1.000
_cell.angle_alpha   90.00
_cell.angle_beta   90.00
_cell.angle_gamma   90.00
#
_symmetry.space_group_name_H-M   'P 1'
#
loop_
_entity.id
_entity.type
_entity.pdbx_description
1 polymer ?
#
loop_
_entity_poly.entity_id
_entity_poly.type
_entity_poly.pdbx_seq_one_letter_code
_entity_poly.pdbx_strand_id
1 'polypeptide(L)'
;MNNATLEQVLAATGYLPDGRPAPGLRLGAEAQTSRHGRVFVPDALWRSASSLTVYFKFEQSAPADDLVSQWRREVWNEGFAPLLWVISPQRIDLYNGFGTPAKEGDAQRHLIRRFEDIEASLHVLDELAGRLAIETGQFWAQVPAIDRKTSVDQKLL
;
A
#
# COMPACT_ATOMS: atom_id res chain seq x y z
N MET A 1 -6.18 -8.31 18.23
CA MET A 1 -6.65 -7.39 17.16
C MET A 1 -6.48 -5.99 17.69
N ASN A 2 -5.58 -5.17 17.15
CA ASN A 2 -5.60 -3.74 17.43
C ASN A 2 -5.71 -2.97 16.11
N ASN A 3 -6.92 -2.99 15.54
CA ASN A 3 -7.29 -2.26 14.31
C ASN A 3 -7.17 -0.73 14.46
N ALA A 4 -7.04 -0.24 15.71
CA ALA A 4 -7.00 1.19 16.01
C ALA A 4 -5.86 1.93 15.27
N THR A 5 -4.67 1.34 15.16
CA THR A 5 -3.56 1.95 14.41
C THR A 5 -3.85 2.01 12.92
N LEU A 6 -4.43 0.94 12.34
CA LEU A 6 -4.83 0.95 10.93
C LEU A 6 -5.88 2.03 10.67
N GLU A 7 -6.93 2.10 11.49
CA GLU A 7 -7.98 3.12 11.37
C GLU A 7 -7.45 4.53 11.54
N GLN A 8 -6.54 4.77 12.50
CA GLN A 8 -5.88 6.06 12.69
C GLN A 8 -5.10 6.48 11.45
N VAL A 9 -4.30 5.57 10.86
CA VAL A 9 -3.54 5.83 9.64
C VAL A 9 -4.48 6.15 8.48
N LEU A 10 -5.53 5.34 8.28
CA LEU A 10 -6.50 5.56 7.20
C LEU A 10 -7.27 6.88 7.37
N ALA A 11 -7.62 7.25 8.59
CA ALA A 11 -8.30 8.51 8.87
C ALA A 11 -7.39 9.71 8.57
N ALA A 12 -6.15 9.67 9.08
CA ALA A 12 -5.18 10.75 8.92
C ALA A 12 -4.71 10.95 7.47
N THR A 13 -4.81 9.91 6.64
CA THR A 13 -4.40 9.95 5.22
C THR A 13 -5.59 10.07 4.25
N GLY A 14 -6.78 10.39 4.79
CA GLY A 14 -7.97 10.71 4.01
C GLY A 14 -8.67 9.51 3.35
N TYR A 15 -8.30 8.28 3.67
CA TYR A 15 -9.00 7.07 3.23
C TYR A 15 -10.24 6.77 4.08
N LEU A 16 -10.23 7.16 5.35
CA LEU A 16 -11.34 7.00 6.30
C LEU A 16 -11.74 8.35 6.95
N PRO A 17 -12.05 9.40 6.16
CA PRO A 17 -12.34 10.73 6.69
C PRO A 17 -13.58 10.68 7.60
N ASP A 18 -13.49 11.29 8.78
CA ASP A 18 -14.55 11.33 9.79
C ASP A 18 -15.11 9.93 10.15
N GLY A 19 -14.27 8.89 10.07
CA GLY A 19 -14.64 7.51 10.35
C GLY A 19 -15.47 6.85 9.24
N ARG A 20 -15.64 7.49 8.08
CA ARG A 20 -16.42 6.97 6.94
C ARG A 20 -15.50 6.53 5.82
N PRO A 21 -15.70 5.33 5.23
CA PRO A 21 -14.90 4.89 4.10
C PRO A 21 -15.01 5.85 2.92
N ALA A 22 -13.88 6.34 2.43
CA ALA A 22 -13.83 7.07 1.18
C ALA A 22 -14.29 6.17 0.01
N PRO A 23 -14.82 6.75 -1.10
CA PRO A 23 -15.19 5.97 -2.27
C PRO A 23 -14.05 5.05 -2.72
N GLY A 24 -14.36 3.76 -2.87
CA GLY A 24 -13.40 2.72 -3.28
C GLY A 24 -12.64 2.06 -2.13
N LEU A 25 -12.76 2.53 -0.88
CA LEU A 25 -12.18 1.85 0.30
C LEU A 25 -13.05 0.66 0.69
N ARG A 26 -12.41 -0.48 0.95
CA ARG A 26 -12.98 -1.69 1.57
C ARG A 26 -12.15 -2.03 2.80
N LEU A 27 -12.82 -2.47 3.87
CA LEU A 27 -12.20 -2.80 5.16
C LEU A 27 -12.47 -4.26 5.54
N GLY A 28 -11.55 -4.86 6.30
CA GLY A 28 -11.72 -6.18 6.91
C GLY A 28 -12.14 -7.24 5.91
N ALA A 29 -13.20 -7.98 6.22
CA ALA A 29 -13.68 -9.10 5.40
C ALA A 29 -13.95 -8.71 3.93
N GLU A 30 -14.41 -7.49 3.66
CA GLU A 30 -14.63 -7.03 2.29
C GLU A 30 -13.31 -6.87 1.51
N ALA A 31 -12.27 -6.34 2.14
CA ALA A 31 -10.94 -6.26 1.54
C ALA A 31 -10.33 -7.65 1.34
N GLN A 32 -10.49 -8.54 2.33
CA GLN A 32 -9.94 -9.89 2.31
C GLN A 32 -10.55 -10.75 1.20
N THR A 33 -11.88 -10.72 1.06
CA THR A 33 -12.61 -11.49 0.03
C THR A 33 -12.44 -10.92 -1.38
N SER A 34 -12.08 -9.64 -1.50
CA SER A 34 -11.76 -9.00 -2.78
C SER A 34 -10.47 -9.53 -3.40
N ARG A 35 -9.72 -10.39 -2.70
CA ARG A 35 -8.43 -10.91 -3.12
C ARG A 35 -8.36 -12.42 -3.01
N HIS A 36 -7.82 -13.06 -4.05
CA HIS A 36 -7.62 -14.51 -4.11
C HIS A 36 -6.13 -14.92 -4.03
N GLY A 37 -5.36 -14.22 -3.18
CA GLY A 37 -3.95 -14.54 -2.91
C GLY A 37 -3.79 -15.76 -2.01
N ARG A 38 -2.62 -16.41 -2.04
CA ARG A 38 -2.32 -17.56 -1.18
C ARG A 38 -1.69 -17.12 0.14
N VAL A 39 -0.88 -16.07 0.11
CA VAL A 39 -0.04 -15.62 1.23
C VAL A 39 -0.46 -14.24 1.71
N PHE A 40 -0.81 -13.32 0.80
CA PHE A 40 -1.20 -11.96 1.19
C PHE A 40 -2.71 -11.79 1.29
N VAL A 41 -3.13 -11.29 2.45
CA VAL A 41 -4.51 -10.97 2.79
C VAL A 41 -4.52 -9.53 3.34
N PRO A 42 -5.06 -8.54 2.61
CA PRO A 42 -5.08 -7.16 3.06
C PRO A 42 -6.11 -6.95 4.18
N ASP A 43 -5.80 -6.03 5.08
CA ASP A 43 -6.73 -5.60 6.14
C ASP A 43 -7.64 -4.46 5.64
N ALA A 44 -7.15 -3.69 4.68
CA ALA A 44 -7.94 -2.77 3.88
C ALA A 44 -7.40 -2.67 2.45
N LEU A 45 -8.25 -2.25 1.51
CA LEU A 45 -7.80 -1.83 0.19
C LEU A 45 -8.60 -0.63 -0.27
N TRP A 46 -7.95 0.29 -0.98
CA TRP A 46 -8.62 1.38 -1.67
C TRP A 46 -8.35 1.28 -3.16
N ARG A 47 -9.41 1.45 -3.97
CA ARG A 47 -9.30 1.51 -5.43
C ARG A 47 -9.73 2.86 -5.93
N SER A 48 -8.85 3.53 -6.67
CA SER A 48 -9.16 4.82 -7.33
C SER A 48 -10.10 4.63 -8.52
N ALA A 49 -10.69 5.73 -8.99
CA ALA A 49 -11.48 5.75 -10.23
C ALA A 49 -10.67 5.31 -11.48
N SER A 50 -9.34 5.45 -11.45
CA SER A 50 -8.43 5.01 -12.51
C SER A 50 -7.92 3.58 -12.31
N SER A 51 -8.58 2.78 -11.47
CA SER A 51 -8.22 1.39 -11.13
C SER A 51 -6.87 1.21 -10.43
N LEU A 52 -6.24 2.29 -9.92
CA LEU A 52 -5.07 2.17 -9.04
C LEU A 52 -5.53 1.54 -7.72
N THR A 53 -4.81 0.53 -7.23
CA THR A 53 -5.15 -0.10 -5.96
C THR A 53 -4.06 0.15 -4.92
N VAL A 54 -4.44 0.59 -3.72
CA VAL A 54 -3.57 0.69 -2.55
C VAL A 54 -4.03 -0.38 -1.57
N TYR A 55 -3.13 -1.30 -1.22
CA TYR A 55 -3.39 -2.33 -0.21
C TYR A 55 -2.77 -1.91 1.12
N PHE A 56 -3.53 -2.07 2.19
CA PHE A 56 -3.08 -1.82 3.55
C PHE A 56 -3.06 -3.13 4.31
N LYS A 57 -1.90 -3.44 4.89
CA LYS A 57 -1.67 -4.63 5.70
C LYS A 57 -1.20 -4.19 7.07
N PHE A 58 -1.91 -4.63 8.10
CA PHE A 58 -1.54 -4.39 9.48
C PHE A 58 -0.87 -5.62 10.09
N GLU A 59 0.25 -5.40 10.78
CA GLU A 59 0.95 -6.40 11.58
C GLU A 59 1.29 -5.81 12.95
N GLN A 60 1.28 -6.64 13.99
CA GLN A 60 1.59 -6.19 15.36
C GLN A 60 3.04 -5.77 15.55
N SER A 61 3.93 -6.23 14.67
CA SER A 61 5.34 -5.88 14.61
C SER A 61 5.78 -5.82 13.15
N ALA A 62 6.93 -5.20 12.90
CA ALA A 62 7.55 -5.20 11.58
C ALA A 62 7.73 -6.64 11.05
N PRO A 63 7.10 -7.01 9.91
CA PRO A 63 7.28 -8.33 9.32
C PRO A 63 8.68 -8.47 8.72
N ALA A 64 9.13 -9.72 8.59
CA ALA A 64 10.38 -10.03 7.92
C ALA A 64 10.33 -9.68 6.41
N ASP A 65 11.47 -9.29 5.85
CA ASP A 65 11.59 -8.87 4.45
C ASP A 65 11.16 -9.96 3.46
N ASP A 66 11.39 -11.24 3.79
CA ASP A 66 10.97 -12.37 2.96
C ASP A 66 9.45 -12.51 2.87
N LEU A 67 8.74 -12.17 3.95
CA LEU A 67 7.28 -12.18 3.98
C LEU A 67 6.72 -11.02 3.15
N VAL A 68 7.29 -9.82 3.33
CA VAL A 68 6.91 -8.64 2.53
C VAL A 68 7.21 -8.86 1.05
N SER A 69 8.30 -9.54 0.71
CA SER A 69 8.65 -9.89 -0.67
C SER A 69 7.61 -10.84 -1.30
N GLN A 70 7.11 -11.81 -0.53
CA GLN A 70 6.02 -12.68 -0.98
C GLN A 70 4.72 -11.89 -1.22
N TRP A 71 4.37 -11.00 -0.30
CA TRP A 71 3.20 -10.14 -0.45
C TRP A 71 3.29 -9.26 -1.69
N ARG A 72 4.42 -8.57 -1.88
CA ARG A 72 4.67 -7.74 -3.07
C ARG A 72 4.60 -8.54 -4.35
N ARG A 73 5.12 -9.77 -4.39
CA ARG A 73 5.04 -10.63 -5.58
C ARG A 73 3.60 -10.96 -5.95
N GLU A 74 2.77 -11.32 -4.96
CA GLU A 74 1.36 -11.56 -5.24
C GLU A 74 0.64 -10.27 -5.66
N VAL A 75 0.99 -9.14 -5.05
CA VAL A 75 0.43 -7.84 -5.37
C VAL A 75 0.80 -7.43 -6.80
N TRP A 76 2.05 -7.64 -7.23
CA TRP A 76 2.52 -7.41 -8.60
C TRP A 76 1.78 -8.27 -9.64
N ASN A 77 1.47 -9.53 -9.31
CA ASN A 77 0.75 -10.44 -10.22
C ASN A 77 -0.67 -9.96 -10.58
N GLU A 78 -1.26 -9.03 -9.83
CA GLU A 78 -2.58 -8.48 -10.17
C GLU A 78 -2.56 -7.45 -11.30
N GLY A 79 -1.36 -7.02 -11.75
CA GLY A 79 -1.19 -6.21 -12.96
C GLY A 79 -1.55 -4.72 -12.82
N PHE A 80 -2.45 -4.37 -11.90
CA PHE A 80 -2.89 -3.00 -11.66
C PHE A 80 -2.03 -2.31 -10.60
N ALA A 81 -0.85 -1.84 -11.02
CA ALA A 81 -0.21 -0.67 -10.43
C ALA A 81 -0.24 -0.50 -8.89
N PRO A 82 0.03 -1.53 -8.07
CA PRO A 82 -0.42 -1.47 -6.69
C PRO A 82 0.61 -0.82 -5.76
N LEU A 83 0.13 -0.04 -4.80
CA LEU A 83 0.94 0.35 -3.63
C LEU A 83 0.64 -0.63 -2.49
N LEU A 84 1.68 -1.07 -1.77
CA LEU A 84 1.54 -1.89 -0.57
C LEU A 84 2.01 -1.10 0.65
N TRP A 85 1.10 -0.85 1.58
CA TRP A 85 1.38 -0.23 2.87
C TRP A 85 1.44 -1.33 3.92
N VAL A 86 2.59 -1.48 4.58
CA VAL A 86 2.75 -2.36 5.73
C VAL A 86 2.78 -1.48 6.98
N ILE A 87 1.75 -1.62 7.80
CA ILE A 87 1.47 -0.79 8.96
C ILE A 87 1.70 -1.63 10.21
N SER A 88 2.45 -1.09 11.17
CA SER A 88 2.61 -1.63 12.51
C SER A 88 2.57 -0.49 13.51
N PRO A 89 2.36 -0.73 14.82
CA PRO A 89 2.34 0.36 15.79
C PRO A 89 3.63 1.19 15.86
N GLN A 90 4.77 0.67 15.37
CA GLN A 90 6.06 1.38 15.42
C GLN A 90 6.42 2.10 14.13
N ARG A 91 5.92 1.63 12.98
CA ARG A 91 6.30 2.17 11.67
C ARG A 91 5.31 1.82 10.57
N ILE A 92 5.38 2.63 9.50
CA ILE A 92 4.69 2.39 8.23
C ILE A 92 5.74 2.31 7.13
N ASP A 93 5.72 1.20 6.39
CA ASP A 93 6.57 1.00 5.22
C ASP A 93 5.72 1.05 3.95
N LEU A 94 6.05 1.98 3.04
CA LEU A 94 5.42 2.09 1.74
C LEU A 94 6.24 1.35 0.69
N TYR A 95 5.65 0.39 -0.01
CA TYR A 95 6.32 -0.38 -1.04
C TYR A 95 5.72 -0.16 -2.42
N ASN A 96 6.61 -0.08 -3.41
CA ASN A 96 6.26 -0.09 -4.82
C ASN A 96 5.84 -1.50 -5.26
N GLY A 97 4.59 -1.70 -5.66
CA GLY A 97 4.11 -2.98 -6.20
C GLY A 97 4.22 -3.12 -7.72
N PHE A 98 4.73 -2.12 -8.45
CA PHE A 98 4.99 -2.21 -9.90
C PHE A 98 6.30 -2.92 -10.25
N GLY A 99 7.28 -2.85 -9.36
CA GLY A 99 8.61 -3.35 -9.64
C GLY A 99 8.61 -4.88 -9.77
N THR A 100 9.21 -5.39 -10.85
CA THR A 100 9.30 -6.83 -11.08
C THR A 100 9.96 -7.53 -9.89
N PRO A 101 9.35 -8.59 -9.34
CA PRO A 101 9.90 -9.30 -8.20
C PRO A 101 11.28 -9.89 -8.50
N ALA A 102 12.25 -9.62 -7.64
CA ALA A 102 13.56 -10.25 -7.63
C ALA A 102 13.57 -11.52 -6.76
N LYS A 103 14.63 -12.33 -6.90
CA LYS A 103 14.83 -13.54 -6.09
C LYS A 103 15.28 -13.24 -4.66
N GLU A 104 16.02 -12.16 -4.43
CA GLU A 104 16.57 -11.76 -3.12
C GLU A 104 16.46 -10.26 -2.88
N GLY A 105 16.25 -9.87 -1.62
CA GLY A 105 16.21 -8.48 -1.18
C GLY A 105 15.11 -7.63 -1.83
N ASP A 106 14.05 -8.28 -2.31
CA ASP A 106 13.03 -7.65 -3.13
C ASP A 106 12.25 -6.58 -2.36
N ALA A 107 11.84 -6.87 -1.12
CA ALA A 107 11.15 -5.88 -0.27
C ALA A 107 11.93 -4.55 -0.15
N GLN A 108 13.21 -4.60 0.27
CA GLN A 108 14.01 -3.40 0.51
C GLN A 108 14.33 -2.62 -0.78
N ARG A 109 14.54 -3.32 -1.91
CA ARG A 109 14.76 -2.67 -3.21
C ARG A 109 13.59 -1.83 -3.69
N HIS A 110 12.38 -2.16 -3.22
CA HIS A 110 11.14 -1.52 -3.63
C HIS A 110 10.45 -0.79 -2.48
N LEU A 111 11.16 -0.57 -1.36
CA LEU A 111 10.72 0.33 -0.31
C LEU A 111 10.80 1.76 -0.86
N ILE A 112 9.67 2.43 -0.92
CA ILE A 112 9.56 3.85 -1.32
C ILE A 112 10.03 4.72 -0.17
N ARG A 113 9.45 4.49 1.01
CA ARG A 113 9.75 5.25 2.23
C ARG A 113 9.30 4.49 3.46
N ARG A 114 10.09 4.61 4.52
CA ARG A 114 9.74 4.22 5.88
C ARG A 114 9.40 5.46 6.69
N PHE A 115 8.31 5.38 7.44
CA PHE A 115 7.87 6.37 8.40
C PHE A 115 7.96 5.74 9.79
N GLU A 116 8.94 6.19 10.57
CA GLU A 116 9.09 5.81 11.98
C GLU A 116 8.32 6.82 12.83
N ASP A 117 7.85 6.40 14.01
CA ASP A 117 7.01 7.21 14.89
C ASP A 117 5.74 7.71 14.18
N ILE A 118 4.68 6.89 14.23
CA ILE A 118 3.46 7.12 13.45
C ILE A 118 2.89 8.50 13.75
N GLU A 119 2.70 8.85 15.02
CA GLU A 119 2.02 10.11 15.40
C GLU A 119 2.71 11.34 14.80
N ALA A 120 4.04 11.38 14.82
CA ALA A 120 4.82 12.46 14.23
C ALA A 120 4.84 12.43 12.69
N SER A 121 4.72 11.24 12.10
CA SER A 121 4.87 11.03 10.65
C SER A 121 3.58 11.10 9.85
N LEU A 122 2.39 11.06 10.48
CA LEU A 122 1.11 10.98 9.77
C LEU A 122 0.88 12.13 8.78
N HIS A 123 1.25 13.36 9.14
CA HIS A 123 1.12 14.51 8.24
C HIS A 123 2.02 14.37 7.00
N VAL A 124 3.28 13.97 7.18
CA VAL A 124 4.23 13.76 6.08
C VAL A 124 3.81 12.58 5.20
N LEU A 125 3.22 11.55 5.81
CA LEU A 125 2.65 10.41 5.08
C LEU A 125 1.46 10.84 4.22
N ASP A 126 0.55 11.67 4.77
CA ASP A 126 -0.59 12.22 4.02
C ASP A 126 -0.14 13.12 2.85
N GLU A 127 0.80 14.02 3.08
CA GLU A 127 1.36 14.88 2.02
C GLU A 127 2.03 14.10 0.89
N LEU A 128 2.70 12.98 1.22
CA LEU A 128 3.34 12.14 0.22
C LEU A 128 2.31 11.27 -0.51
N ALA A 129 1.56 10.47 0.24
CA ALA A 129 0.83 9.30 -0.27
C ALA A 129 -0.62 9.23 0.22
N GLY A 130 -1.14 10.28 0.86
CA GLY A 130 -2.56 10.38 1.23
C GLY A 130 -3.47 10.29 0.01
N ARG A 131 -4.76 10.03 0.24
CA ARG A 131 -5.73 9.80 -0.83
C ARG A 131 -5.74 10.92 -1.87
N LEU A 132 -5.72 12.18 -1.41
CA LEU A 132 -5.71 13.34 -2.30
C LEU A 132 -4.43 13.43 -3.13
N ALA A 133 -3.26 13.17 -2.52
CA ALA A 133 -1.98 13.17 -3.22
C ALA A 133 -1.93 12.08 -4.32
N ILE A 134 -2.56 10.94 -4.07
CA ILE A 134 -2.69 9.84 -5.04
C ILE A 134 -3.68 10.19 -6.16
N GLU A 135 -4.87 10.70 -5.82
CA GLU A 135 -5.92 11.06 -6.78
C GLU A 135 -5.50 12.19 -7.73
N THR A 136 -4.77 13.19 -7.21
CA THR A 136 -4.25 14.33 -7.99
C THR A 136 -2.95 14.01 -8.72
N GLY A 137 -2.35 12.85 -8.44
CA GLY A 137 -1.09 12.40 -9.02
C GLY A 137 0.17 13.08 -8.45
N GLN A 138 0.04 13.90 -7.40
CA GLN A 138 1.18 14.52 -6.70
C GLN A 138 2.16 13.48 -6.16
N PHE A 139 1.67 12.34 -5.68
CA PHE A 139 2.52 11.22 -5.26
C PHE A 139 3.53 10.81 -6.35
N TRP A 140 3.07 10.70 -7.61
CA TRP A 140 3.93 10.29 -8.73
C TRP A 140 5.00 11.32 -9.07
N ALA A 141 4.71 12.61 -8.86
CA ALA A 141 5.69 13.67 -9.04
C ALA A 141 6.79 13.63 -7.97
N GLN A 142 6.45 13.20 -6.75
CA GLN A 142 7.38 13.08 -5.63
C GLN A 142 8.15 11.76 -5.59
N VAL A 143 7.60 10.70 -6.20
CA VAL A 143 8.21 9.36 -6.24
C VAL A 143 8.48 8.92 -7.70
N PRO A 144 9.41 9.57 -8.41
CA PRO A 144 9.67 9.30 -9.83
C PRO A 144 10.26 7.90 -10.08
N ALA A 145 10.77 7.25 -9.02
CA ALA A 145 11.30 5.88 -9.08
C ALA A 145 10.22 4.82 -9.40
N ILE A 146 8.94 5.16 -9.29
CA ILE A 146 7.85 4.26 -9.69
C ILE A 146 7.52 4.50 -11.16
N ASP A 147 8.15 3.72 -12.04
CA ASP A 147 7.83 3.73 -13.46
C ASP A 147 6.50 2.99 -13.70
N ARG A 148 5.46 3.72 -14.10
CA ARG A 148 4.14 3.16 -14.47
C ARG A 148 4.25 2.18 -15.64
N LYS A 149 5.35 2.18 -16.41
CA LYS A 149 5.58 1.33 -17.59
C LYS A 149 6.05 -0.09 -17.27
N THR A 150 6.42 -0.40 -16.02
CA THR A 150 6.82 -1.77 -15.65
C THR A 150 5.64 -2.65 -15.23
N SER A 151 4.39 -2.18 -15.37
CA SER A 151 3.21 -3.04 -15.20
C SER A 151 3.21 -4.15 -16.24
N VAL A 152 2.69 -5.33 -15.85
CA VAL A 152 2.68 -6.56 -16.64
C VAL A 152 2.11 -6.37 -18.06
N ASP A 153 1.23 -5.36 -18.25
CA ASP A 153 0.55 -5.06 -19.51
C ASP A 153 1.46 -4.72 -20.71
N GLN A 154 2.72 -4.30 -20.52
CA GLN A 154 3.60 -4.00 -21.66
C GLN A 154 4.43 -5.20 -22.18
N LYS A 155 4.42 -6.37 -21.54
CA LYS A 155 5.15 -7.55 -22.04
C LYS A 155 4.34 -8.45 -22.99
N LEU A 156 3.13 -8.03 -23.38
CA LEU A 156 2.23 -8.80 -24.26
C LEU A 156 1.95 -8.13 -25.61
N LEU A 157 2.73 -7.11 -26.02
CA LEU A 157 2.65 -6.50 -27.36
C LEU A 157 3.93 -6.73 -28.16
#